data_AF-A0AA35P3Z4-F1
#
_entry.id   AF-A0AA35P3Z4-F1
#
_cell.length_a   1.000
_cell.length_b   1.000
_cell.length_c   1.000
_cell.angle_alpha   90.00
_cell.angle_beta   90.00
_cell.angle_gamma   90.00
#
_symmetry.space_group_name_H-M   'P 1'
#
loop_
_entity.id
_entity.type
_entity.pdbx_description
1 polymer ?
#
loop_
_entity_poly.entity_id
_entity_poly.type
_entity_poly.pdbx_seq_one_letter_code
_entity_poly.pdbx_strand_id
1 'polypeptide(L)'
;MRFLYLSFALVFILFHVVAGQPAKSCEEQGGYCQVPLTLKCPYGYIPAMCGINGNCCKNKPPTTPQCNRLGGFCQVGLNEPCPSGKTLPANCGINAKCCAPE
;
A
#
# COMPACT_ATOMS: atom_id res chain seq x y z
N MET A 1 -8.23 39.31 -30.88
CA MET A 1 -9.14 38.83 -29.81
C MET A 1 -9.25 37.30 -29.68
N ARG A 2 -9.20 36.52 -30.77
CA ARG A 2 -9.42 35.06 -30.75
C ARG A 2 -8.26 34.23 -30.18
N PHE A 3 -7.02 34.71 -30.30
CA PHE A 3 -5.81 34.04 -29.80
C PHE A 3 -5.65 34.13 -28.27
N LEU A 4 -6.11 35.20 -27.64
CA LEU A 4 -6.05 35.40 -26.18
C LEU A 4 -6.92 34.39 -25.40
N TYR A 5 -8.04 33.98 -25.99
CA TYR A 5 -8.93 32.97 -25.39
C TYR A 5 -8.32 31.56 -25.39
N LEU A 6 -7.59 31.20 -26.45
CA LEU A 6 -6.91 29.91 -26.55
C LEU A 6 -5.78 29.79 -25.52
N SER A 7 -5.06 30.88 -25.23
CA SER A 7 -4.01 30.90 -24.20
C SER A 7 -4.58 30.69 -22.80
N PHE A 8 -5.69 31.35 -22.46
CA PHE A 8 -6.34 31.20 -21.16
C PHE A 8 -6.90 29.79 -20.95
N ALA A 9 -7.49 29.18 -21.98
CA ALA A 9 -7.97 27.81 -21.91
C ALA A 9 -6.83 26.80 -21.69
N LEU A 10 -5.68 26.99 -22.34
CA LEU A 10 -4.52 26.11 -22.19
C LEU A 10 -3.93 26.19 -20.78
N VAL A 11 -3.85 27.39 -20.19
CA VAL A 11 -3.39 27.60 -18.81
C VAL A 11 -4.35 26.95 -17.81
N PHE A 12 -5.67 27.08 -18.02
CA PHE A 12 -6.66 26.44 -17.15
C PHE A 12 -6.56 24.91 -17.17
N ILE A 13 -6.36 24.30 -18.34
CA ILE A 13 -6.19 22.83 -18.45
C ILE A 13 -4.89 22.40 -17.78
N LEU A 14 -3.78 23.14 -17.94
CA LEU A 14 -2.53 22.83 -17.26
C LEU A 14 -2.66 22.90 -15.72
N PHE A 15 -3.36 23.91 -15.20
CA PHE A 15 -3.60 24.04 -13.75
C PHE A 15 -4.44 22.88 -13.18
N HIS A 16 -5.43 22.38 -13.93
CA HIS A 16 -6.26 21.27 -13.49
C HIS A 16 -5.54 19.91 -13.56
N VAL A 17 -4.58 19.75 -14.47
CA VAL A 17 -3.78 18.52 -14.56
C VAL A 17 -2.69 18.45 -13.47
N VAL A 18 -2.20 19.61 -13.00
CA VAL A 18 -1.17 19.71 -11.95
C VAL A 18 -1.76 19.74 -10.52
N ALA A 19 -3.08 19.91 -10.37
CA ALA A 19 -3.75 19.67 -9.10
C ALA A 19 -3.78 18.16 -8.85
N GLY A 20 -2.74 17.71 -8.13
CA GLY A 20 -2.43 16.32 -7.83
C GLY A 20 -3.65 15.45 -7.60
N GLN A 21 -3.63 14.28 -8.23
CA GLN A 21 -4.50 13.18 -7.87
C GLN A 21 -4.55 13.11 -6.34
N PRO A 22 -5.74 13.09 -5.70
CA PRO A 22 -5.81 12.91 -4.26
C PRO A 22 -5.05 11.62 -3.97
N ALA A 23 -3.90 11.73 -3.28
CA ALA A 23 -3.13 10.54 -2.96
C ALA A 23 -4.07 9.66 -2.13
N LYS A 24 -4.40 8.48 -2.68
CA LYS A 24 -5.39 7.57 -2.10
C LYS A 24 -5.10 7.42 -0.61
N SER A 25 -6.14 7.49 0.21
CA SER A 25 -5.99 7.39 1.65
C SER A 25 -5.30 6.06 1.98
N CYS A 26 -4.46 6.05 3.02
CA CYS A 26 -3.74 4.85 3.44
C CYS A 26 -4.66 3.63 3.62
N GLU A 27 -5.85 3.85 4.17
CA GLU A 27 -6.88 2.83 4.35
C GLU A 27 -7.39 2.25 3.01
N GLU A 28 -7.52 3.08 1.96
CA GLU A 28 -7.94 2.62 0.63
C GLU A 28 -6.90 1.71 -0.03
N GLN A 29 -5.63 1.83 0.37
CA GLN A 29 -4.55 0.97 -0.09
C GLN A 29 -4.35 -0.25 0.81
N GLY A 30 -5.30 -0.53 1.72
CA GLY A 30 -5.25 -1.65 2.64
C GLY A 30 -4.19 -1.51 3.73
N GLY A 31 -3.75 -0.27 4.00
CA GLY A 31 -2.83 0.07 5.08
C GLY A 31 -3.51 0.65 6.30
N TYR A 32 -2.70 1.03 7.28
CA TYR A 32 -3.10 1.81 8.44
C TYR A 32 -2.09 2.94 8.70
N CYS A 33 -2.56 4.03 9.28
CA CYS A 33 -1.68 5.14 9.63
C CYS A 33 -0.97 4.89 10.97
N GLN A 34 0.35 4.77 10.90
CA GLN A 34 1.20 4.70 12.07
C GLN A 34 1.70 6.10 12.42
N VAL A 35 1.23 6.61 13.54
CA VAL A 35 1.71 7.84 14.18
C VAL A 35 2.43 7.42 15.47
N PRO A 36 3.57 8.02 15.84
CA PRO A 36 4.34 9.05 15.11
C PRO A 36 5.12 8.50 13.90
N LEU A 37 5.52 9.40 12.98
CA LEU A 37 6.34 9.10 11.79
C LEU A 37 7.68 8.40 12.12
N THR A 38 8.16 8.56 13.36
CA THR A 38 9.39 7.92 13.84
C THR A 38 9.24 6.42 14.07
N LEU A 39 8.01 5.90 14.17
CA LEU A 39 7.78 4.46 14.26
C LEU A 39 7.97 3.79 12.90
N LYS A 40 8.78 2.73 12.89
CA LYS A 40 8.94 1.86 11.73
C LYS A 40 7.67 1.05 11.49
N CYS A 41 7.26 0.96 10.23
CA CYS A 41 6.19 0.06 9.84
C CYS A 41 6.64 -1.40 9.96
N PRO A 42 5.98 -2.22 10.80
CA PRO A 42 6.40 -3.60 11.05
C PRO A 42 6.29 -4.51 9.81
N TYR A 43 5.35 -4.23 8.91
CA TYR A 43 5.07 -5.05 7.72
C TYR A 43 5.36 -4.32 6.41
N GLY A 44 6.14 -3.24 6.48
CA GLY A 44 6.49 -2.41 5.33
C GLY A 44 5.60 -1.18 5.16
N TYR A 45 6.04 -0.30 4.28
CA TYR A 45 5.44 1.01 4.02
C TYR A 45 4.60 1.00 2.75
N ILE A 46 3.56 1.81 2.72
CA ILE A 46 2.78 2.13 1.53
C ILE A 46 2.95 3.62 1.26
N PRO A 47 3.28 4.04 0.03
CA PRO A 47 3.33 5.45 -0.34
C PRO A 47 1.90 6.02 -0.46
N ALA A 48 1.25 6.24 0.67
CA ALA A 48 -0.10 6.79 0.79
C ALA A 48 -0.17 7.84 1.90
N MET A 49 -1.17 8.72 1.84
CA MET A 49 -1.32 9.82 2.80
C MET A 49 -1.79 9.32 4.18
N CYS A 50 -1.08 9.72 5.23
CA CYS A 50 -1.41 9.48 6.64
C CYS A 50 -1.31 10.74 7.53
N GLY A 51 -1.45 11.93 6.93
CA GLY A 51 -1.21 13.21 7.59
C GLY A 51 0.28 13.55 7.73
N ILE A 52 0.57 14.69 8.36
CA ILE A 52 1.93 15.27 8.43
C ILE A 52 2.89 14.46 9.32
N ASN A 53 2.35 13.71 10.29
CA ASN A 53 3.11 12.96 11.31
C ASN A 53 2.85 11.45 11.29
N GLY A 54 2.35 10.92 10.18
CA GLY A 54 1.99 9.51 10.07
C GLY A 54 2.62 8.83 8.85
N ASN A 55 3.14 7.63 9.05
CA ASN A 55 3.53 6.73 7.97
C ASN A 55 2.35 5.83 7.62
N CYS A 56 2.06 5.64 6.33
CA CYS A 56 1.13 4.59 5.94
C CYS A 56 1.85 3.24 5.97
N CYS A 57 1.44 2.38 6.88
CA CYS A 57 1.99 1.06 7.08
C CYS A 57 1.08 0.01 6.47
N LYS A 58 1.67 -1.04 5.90
CA LYS A 58 0.90 -2.23 5.50
C LYS A 58 0.27 -2.85 6.74
N ASN A 59 -1.02 -3.17 6.67
CA ASN A 59 -1.68 -3.94 7.71
C ASN A 59 -0.91 -5.22 7.99
N LYS A 60 -1.02 -5.70 9.23
CA LYS A 60 -0.51 -7.03 9.57
C LYS A 60 -1.09 -8.00 8.52
N PRO A 61 -0.24 -8.68 7.73
CA PRO A 61 -0.72 -9.68 6.80
C PRO A 61 -1.60 -10.65 7.58
N PRO A 62 -2.77 -11.05 7.04
CA PRO A 62 -3.61 -12.03 7.71
C PRO A 62 -2.72 -13.23 8.08
N THR A 63 -2.85 -13.76 9.29
CA THR A 63 -2.10 -14.95 9.71
C THR A 63 -3.13 -15.98 10.10
N THR A 64 -3.19 -17.08 9.37
CA THR A 64 -3.94 -18.23 9.85
C THR A 64 -3.16 -18.94 10.95
N PRO A 65 -3.83 -19.60 11.91
CA PRO A 65 -3.15 -20.33 12.98
C PRO A 65 -2.20 -21.41 12.45
N GLN A 66 -2.49 -22.00 11.27
CA GLN A 66 -1.59 -22.94 10.60
C GLN A 66 -0.31 -22.24 10.11
N CYS A 67 -0.42 -21.08 9.47
CA CYS A 67 0.72 -20.34 8.95
C CYS A 67 1.59 -19.76 10.07
N ASN A 68 0.96 -19.23 11.12
CA ASN A 68 1.66 -18.68 12.28
C ASN A 68 2.44 -19.74 13.06
N ARG A 69 1.90 -20.97 13.19
CA ARG A 69 2.62 -22.09 13.82
C ARG A 69 3.91 -22.48 13.08
N LEU A 70 3.99 -22.19 11.80
CA LEU A 70 5.18 -22.42 10.99
C LEU A 70 6.10 -21.18 10.94
N GLY A 71 5.83 -20.15 11.76
CA GLY A 71 6.61 -18.92 11.79
C GLY A 71 6.39 -18.00 10.59
N GLY A 72 5.29 -18.19 9.85
CA GLY A 72 4.98 -17.45 8.63
C GLY A 72 3.81 -16.46 8.77
N PHE A 73 3.55 -15.76 7.68
CA PHE A 73 2.41 -14.85 7.49
C PHE A 73 1.70 -15.12 6.16
N CYS A 74 0.41 -14.81 6.06
CA CYS A 74 -0.31 -14.99 4.81
C CYS A 74 -0.15 -13.78 3.90
N GLN A 75 0.41 -14.02 2.73
CA GLN A 75 0.43 -13.06 1.64
C GLN A 75 -0.73 -13.32 0.71
N VAL A 76 -1.49 -12.27 0.42
CA VAL A 76 -2.51 -12.29 -0.64
C VAL A 76 -1.79 -12.17 -1.98
N GLY A 77 -2.15 -13.02 -2.94
CA GLY A 77 -1.47 -13.16 -4.22
C GLY A 77 -0.65 -14.46 -4.30
N LEU A 78 -1.22 -15.48 -4.93
CA LEU A 78 -0.53 -16.76 -5.17
C LEU A 78 0.72 -16.58 -6.07
N ASN A 79 0.65 -15.64 -7.01
CA ASN A 79 1.66 -15.40 -8.04
C ASN A 79 2.78 -14.44 -7.59
N GLU A 80 2.59 -13.63 -6.55
CA GLU A 80 3.65 -12.73 -6.07
C GLU A 80 4.67 -13.51 -5.24
N PRO A 81 5.98 -13.35 -5.45
CA PRO A 81 6.99 -14.02 -4.62
C PRO A 81 6.83 -13.61 -3.15
N CYS A 82 7.14 -14.55 -2.25
CA CYS A 82 7.18 -14.26 -0.83
C CYS A 82 8.26 -13.22 -0.55
N PRO A 83 7.95 -12.07 0.08
CA PRO A 83 8.89 -10.95 0.18
C PRO A 83 10.08 -11.23 1.09
N SER A 84 10.06 -12.30 1.88
CA SER A 84 11.12 -12.60 2.84
C SER A 84 11.60 -14.05 2.82
N GLY A 85 11.14 -14.90 1.89
CA GLY A 85 11.66 -16.27 1.84
C GLY A 85 10.76 -17.29 1.15
N LYS A 86 10.55 -18.42 1.81
CA LYS A 86 9.91 -19.61 1.23
C LYS A 86 8.39 -19.63 1.43
N THR A 87 7.71 -20.26 0.46
CA THR A 87 6.28 -20.56 0.60
C THR A 87 6.11 -21.83 1.43
N LEU A 88 5.25 -21.77 2.44
CA LEU A 88 4.91 -22.89 3.30
C LEU A 88 3.57 -23.51 2.89
N PRO A 89 3.40 -24.83 3.05
CA PRO A 89 2.14 -25.52 2.77
C PRO A 89 1.13 -25.31 3.90
N ALA A 90 0.74 -24.07 4.18
CA ALA A 90 -0.31 -23.73 5.13
C ALA A 90 -1.44 -22.96 4.44
N ASN A 91 -2.67 -23.29 4.82
CA ASN A 91 -3.85 -22.65 4.24
C ASN A 91 -3.98 -21.23 4.78
N CYS A 92 -3.99 -20.26 3.88
CA CYS A 92 -4.11 -18.84 4.17
C CYS A 92 -5.43 -18.23 3.68
N GLY A 93 -6.36 -19.08 3.21
CA GLY A 93 -7.61 -18.68 2.57
C GLY A 93 -7.50 -18.65 1.05
N ILE A 94 -8.54 -18.12 0.40
CA ILE A 94 -8.63 -18.05 -1.06
C ILE A 94 -7.63 -17.01 -1.57
N ASN A 95 -6.87 -17.37 -2.61
CA ASN A 95 -5.86 -16.51 -3.24
C ASN A 95 -4.76 -15.98 -2.29
N ALA A 96 -4.49 -16.69 -1.19
CA ALA A 96 -3.42 -16.34 -0.28
C ALA A 96 -2.52 -17.55 -0.01
N LYS A 97 -1.24 -17.30 0.24
CA LYS A 97 -0.24 -18.32 0.57
C LYS A 97 0.50 -17.96 1.85
N CYS A 98 0.98 -18.97 2.55
CA CYS A 98 1.81 -18.76 3.72
C CYS A 98 3.26 -18.53 3.31
N CYS A 99 3.84 -17.42 3.74
CA CYS A 99 5.22 -17.05 3.51
C CYS A 99 5.97 -17.02 4.84
N ALA A 100 7.18 -17.59 4.89
CA ALA A 100 8.05 -17.47 6.05
C ALA A 100 9.41 -16.89 5.66
N PRO A 101 10.08 -16.17 6.59
CA PRO A 101 11.48 -15.84 6.41
C PRO A 101 12.33 -17.12 6.27
N GLU A 102 13.41 -17.03 5.48
CA GLU A 102 14.28 -18.18 5.16
C GLU A 102 14.90 -18.84 6.39
#